data_AF-A0A661VTQ4-F1
#
_entry.id   AF-A0A661VTQ4-F1
#
_cell.length_a   1.000
_cell.length_b   1.000
_cell.length_c   1.000
_cell.angle_alpha   90.00
_cell.angle_beta   90.00
_cell.angle_gamma   90.00
#
_symmetry.space_group_name_H-M   'P 1'
#
loop_
_entity.id
_entity.type
_entity.pdbx_description
1 polymer ?
#
loop_
_entity_poly.entity_id
_entity_poly.type
_entity_poly.pdbx_seq_one_letter_code
_entity_poly.pdbx_strand_id
1 'polypeptide(L)'
;MDVVNIVVIGMGYVGIPCAALLADVEGFQVTGVQRRSARSGWKIECLNSGKSPFEGDEPGLAELIHRVAVEKGSFRVTDDYAA
;
A
#
# COMPACT_ATOMS: atom_id res chain seq x y z
N MET A 1 9.57 11.64 17.30
CA MET A 1 10.49 11.01 16.33
C MET A 1 10.18 11.59 14.98
N ASP A 2 11.19 11.86 14.17
CA ASP A 2 10.98 12.40 12.83
C ASP A 2 10.28 11.36 11.96
N VAL A 3 9.29 11.80 11.20
CA VAL A 3 8.55 10.95 10.28
C VAL A 3 9.39 10.68 9.03
N VAL A 4 9.57 9.42 8.67
CA VAL A 4 10.21 9.02 7.42
C VAL A 4 9.14 8.82 6.36
N ASN A 5 9.15 9.65 5.33
CA ASN A 5 8.25 9.53 4.19
C ASN A 5 8.89 8.63 3.12
N ILE A 6 8.19 7.57 2.73
CA ILE A 6 8.67 6.59 1.75
C ILE A 6 7.68 6.49 0.61
N VAL A 7 8.20 6.49 -0.62
CA VAL A 7 7.41 6.26 -1.81
C VAL A 7 7.78 4.91 -2.43
N VAL A 8 6.77 4.09 -2.72
CA VAL A 8 6.94 2.81 -3.43
C VAL A 8 6.19 2.89 -4.75
N ILE A 9 6.93 2.89 -5.87
CA ILE A 9 6.32 2.97 -7.21
C ILE A 9 6.07 1.55 -7.75
N GLY A 10 4.81 1.24 -8.03
CA GLY A 10 4.35 -0.02 -8.62
C GLY A 10 3.70 -0.97 -7.61
N MET A 11 2.37 -1.02 -7.59
CA MET A 11 1.57 -1.90 -6.72
C MET A 11 1.35 -3.28 -7.34
N GLY A 12 2.47 -3.97 -7.54
CA GLY A 12 2.56 -5.36 -7.99
C GLY A 12 2.83 -6.33 -6.85
N TYR A 13 3.17 -7.56 -7.22
CA TYR A 13 3.45 -8.67 -6.30
C TYR A 13 4.51 -8.33 -5.25
N VAL A 14 5.54 -7.56 -5.61
CA VAL A 14 6.61 -7.15 -4.68
C VAL A 14 6.31 -5.81 -4.01
N GLY A 15 5.79 -4.83 -4.75
CA GLY A 15 5.63 -3.47 -4.24
C GLY A 15 4.58 -3.36 -3.13
N ILE A 16 3.49 -4.14 -3.19
CA ILE A 16 2.45 -4.15 -2.15
C ILE A 16 2.98 -4.65 -0.81
N PRO A 17 3.54 -5.87 -0.69
CA PRO A 17 4.07 -6.34 0.60
C PRO A 17 5.23 -5.49 1.09
N CYS A 18 6.10 -4.97 0.20
CA CYS A 18 7.16 -4.05 0.59
C CYS A 18 6.61 -2.76 1.21
N ALA A 19 5.64 -2.12 0.56
CA ALA A 19 5.02 -0.90 1.08
C ALA A 19 4.30 -1.16 2.41
N ALA A 20 3.58 -2.27 2.52
CA ALA A 20 2.83 -2.62 3.71
C ALA A 20 3.74 -2.94 4.91
N LEU A 21 4.83 -3.68 4.70
CA LEU A 21 5.83 -3.95 5.75
C LEU A 21 6.50 -2.65 6.23
N LEU A 22 6.85 -1.75 5.31
CA LEU A 22 7.42 -0.45 5.66
C LEU A 22 6.44 0.42 6.45
N ALA A 23 5.16 0.42 6.06
CA ALA A 23 4.13 1.19 6.75
C ALA A 23 3.81 0.63 8.15
N ASP A 24 4.15 -0.62 8.43
CA ASP A 24 3.98 -1.20 9.76
C ASP A 24 5.07 -0.76 10.75
N VAL A 25 6.18 -0.18 10.27
CA VAL A 25 7.24 0.39 11.10
C VAL A 25 6.76 1.70 11.74
N GLU A 26 7.00 1.87 13.04
CA GLU A 26 6.68 3.08 13.78
C GLU A 26 7.43 4.30 13.20
N GLY A 27 6.73 5.41 12.99
CA GLY A 27 7.31 6.64 12.44
C GLY A 27 7.47 6.66 10.90
N PHE A 28 7.05 5.61 10.19
CA PHE A 28 7.09 5.59 8.72
C PHE A 28 5.72 5.96 8.13
N GLN A 29 5.73 6.74 7.06
CA GLN A 29 4.56 7.09 6.26
C GLN A 29 4.81 6.70 4.82
N VAL A 30 4.01 5.78 4.29
CA VAL A 30 4.26 5.15 2.99
C VAL A 30 3.18 5.53 1.98
N THR A 31 3.61 6.10 0.86
CA THR A 31 2.75 6.35 -0.30
C THR A 31 3.10 5.37 -1.42
N GLY A 32 2.17 4.47 -1.75
CA GLY A 32 2.22 3.67 -2.95
C GLY A 32 1.81 4.48 -4.17
N VAL A 33 2.57 4.42 -5.26
CA VAL A 33 2.18 5.03 -6.54
C VAL A 33 1.82 3.94 -7.53
N GLN A 34 0.60 4.01 -8.04
CA GLN A 34 0.10 3.07 -9.05
C GLN A 34 -0.57 3.86 -10.17
N ARG A 35 -0.09 3.67 -11.41
CA ARG A 35 -0.76 4.24 -12.58
C ARG A 35 -2.21 3.75 -12.65
N ARG A 36 -3.16 4.68 -12.78
CA ARG A 36 -4.59 4.43 -13.04
C ARG A 36 -4.81 3.92 -14.47
N SER A 37 -4.38 2.69 -14.73
CA SER A 37 -4.57 2.02 -16.01
C SER A 37 -5.86 1.20 -16.03
N ALA A 38 -6.42 0.93 -17.21
CA ALA A 38 -7.60 0.06 -17.35
C ALA A 38 -7.42 -1.34 -16.73
N ARG A 39 -6.18 -1.85 -16.68
CA ARG A 39 -5.88 -3.21 -16.17
C ARG A 39 -5.61 -3.27 -14.67
N SER A 40 -5.22 -2.16 -14.04
CA SER A 40 -4.64 -2.18 -12.69
C SER A 40 -4.98 -0.99 -11.82
N GLY A 41 -5.74 -0.01 -12.33
CA GLY A 41 -6.12 1.19 -11.58
C GLY A 41 -7.00 0.85 -10.37
N TRP A 42 -7.86 -0.15 -10.50
CA TRP A 42 -8.74 -0.66 -9.43
C TRP A 42 -8.00 -1.05 -8.14
N LYS A 43 -6.68 -1.34 -8.24
CA LYS A 43 -5.86 -1.66 -7.07
C LYS A 43 -5.74 -0.48 -6.11
N ILE A 44 -5.84 0.75 -6.61
CA ILE A 44 -5.74 1.96 -5.79
C ILE A 44 -6.87 1.95 -4.75
N GLU A 45 -8.11 1.81 -5.19
CA GLU A 45 -9.28 1.77 -4.30
C GLU A 45 -9.28 0.50 -3.44
N CYS A 46 -8.89 -0.65 -4.01
CA CYS A 46 -8.77 -1.91 -3.28
C CYS A 46 -7.84 -1.78 -2.06
N LEU A 47 -6.60 -1.31 -2.28
CA LEU A 47 -5.58 -1.16 -1.24
C LEU A 47 -5.96 -0.09 -0.22
N ASN A 48 -6.48 1.06 -0.67
CA ASN A 48 -6.94 2.12 0.25
C ASN A 48 -8.15 1.70 1.10
N SER A 49 -8.91 0.69 0.66
CA SER A 49 -9.97 0.07 1.47
C SER A 49 -9.47 -1.04 2.41
N GLY A 50 -8.14 -1.23 2.51
CA GLY A 50 -7.54 -2.26 3.36
C GLY A 50 -7.69 -3.69 2.80
N LYS A 51 -7.87 -3.85 1.48
CA LYS A 51 -8.08 -5.16 0.84
C LYS A 51 -6.86 -5.58 0.02
N SER A 52 -6.58 -6.88 0.01
CA SER A 52 -5.56 -7.47 -0.87
C SER A 52 -6.10 -7.61 -2.30
N PRO A 53 -5.34 -7.19 -3.33
CA PRO A 53 -5.70 -7.42 -4.73
C PRO A 53 -5.26 -8.80 -5.26
N PHE A 54 -4.71 -9.66 -4.41
CA PHE A 54 -4.29 -11.01 -4.78
C PHE A 54 -5.34 -12.04 -4.39
N GLU A 55 -5.63 -12.97 -5.29
CA GLU A 55 -6.55 -14.11 -5.07
C GLU A 55 -5.83 -15.34 -4.48
N GLY A 56 -4.51 -15.23 -4.23
CA GLY A 56 -3.65 -16.32 -3.76
C GLY A 56 -3.52 -16.39 -2.23
N ASP A 57 -2.88 -17.46 -1.78
CA ASP A 57 -2.65 -17.76 -0.36
C ASP A 57 -1.33 -17.11 0.09
N GLU A 58 -1.35 -15.79 0.29
CA GLU A 58 -0.26 -15.03 0.91
C GLU A 58 -0.59 -14.81 2.39
N PRO A 59 -0.10 -15.68 3.30
CA PRO A 59 -0.55 -15.68 4.68
C PRO A 59 -0.22 -14.36 5.37
N GLY A 60 -1.22 -13.71 5.97
CA GLY A 60 -1.04 -12.48 6.74
C GLY A 60 -0.99 -11.19 5.92
N LEU A 61 -0.96 -11.25 4.58
CA LEU A 61 -0.83 -10.05 3.75
C LEU A 61 -2.12 -9.20 3.78
N ALA A 62 -3.29 -9.84 3.72
CA ALA A 62 -4.57 -9.12 3.76
C ALA A 62 -4.74 -8.39 5.11
N GLU A 63 -4.40 -9.06 6.20
CA GLU A 63 -4.43 -8.52 7.56
C GLU A 63 -3.42 -7.37 7.72
N LEU A 64 -2.20 -7.53 7.18
CA LEU A 64 -1.19 -6.48 7.18
C LEU A 64 -1.68 -5.24 6.41
N ILE A 65 -2.22 -5.41 5.20
CA ILE A 65 -2.76 -4.31 4.40
C ILE A 65 -3.89 -3.60 5.15
N HIS A 66 -4.82 -4.34 5.74
CA HIS A 66 -5.92 -3.76 6.52
C HIS A 66 -5.39 -2.91 7.68
N ARG A 67 -4.46 -3.48 8.45
CA ARG A 67 -3.83 -2.78 9.58
C ARG A 67 -3.18 -1.48 9.14
N VAL A 68 -2.33 -1.48 8.12
CA VAL A 68 -1.56 -0.28 7.77
C VAL A 68 -2.37 0.76 6.99
N ALA A 69 -3.36 0.35 6.20
CA ALA A 69 -4.18 1.27 5.42
C ALA A 69 -5.37 1.84 6.21
N VAL A 70 -5.99 1.04 7.08
CA VAL A 70 -7.25 1.40 7.76
C VAL A 70 -7.03 1.69 9.25
N GLU A 71 -6.35 0.81 9.98
CA GLU A 71 -6.21 0.95 11.43
C GLU A 71 -5.14 1.99 11.80
N LYS A 72 -3.95 1.89 11.20
CA LYS A 72 -2.82 2.81 11.44
C LYS A 72 -2.88 4.06 10.55
N GLY A 73 -3.43 3.93 9.34
CA GLY A 73 -3.43 5.01 8.34
C GLY A 73 -2.02 5.43 7.88
N SER A 74 -1.02 4.56 8.01
CA SER A 74 0.37 4.80 7.62
C SER A 74 0.68 4.41 6.17
N PHE A 75 -0.28 3.80 5.47
CA PHE A 75 -0.19 3.44 4.06
C PHE A 75 -1.34 4.03 3.25
N ARG A 76 -1.02 4.68 2.13
CA ARG A 76 -2.00 5.10 1.12
C ARG A 76 -1.49 4.83 -0.29
N VAL A 77 -2.39 4.69 -1.25
CA VAL A 77 -2.06 4.52 -2.67
C VAL A 77 -2.68 5.64 -3.50
N THR A 78 -1.93 6.17 -4.45
CA THR A 78 -2.34 7.25 -5.36
C THR A 78 -1.85 7.00 -6.78
N ASP A 79 -2.49 7.64 -7.77
CA ASP A 79 -2.02 7.76 -9.15
C ASP A 79 -1.31 9.09 -9.44
N ASP A 80 -1.21 9.97 -8.43
CA ASP A 80 -0.45 11.22 -8.51
C ASP A 80 1.05 10.98 -8.24
N TYR A 81 1.89 11.34 -9.21
CA TYR A 81 3.35 11.20 -9.09
C TYR A 81 4.00 12.34 -8.27
N ALA A 82 3.25 13.39 -7.93
CA ALA A 82 3.75 14.52 -7.14
C ALA A 82 3.40 14.42 -5.63
N ALA A 83 2.78 13.32 -5.21
CA ALA A 83 2.21 13.09 -3.89
C ALA A 83 3.20 12.80 -2.77
#